data_AF-A0A554FV88-F1
#
_entry.id   AF-A0A554FV88-F1
#
_cell.length_a   1.000
_cell.length_b   1.000
_cell.length_c   1.000
_cell.angle_alpha   90.00
_cell.angle_beta   90.00
_cell.angle_gamma   90.00
#
_symmetry.space_group_name_H-M   'P 1'
#
loop_
_entity.id
_entity.type
_entity.pdbx_description
1 polymer ?
#
loop_
_entity_poly.entity_id
_entity_poly.type
_entity_poly.pdbx_seq_one_letter_code
_entity_poly.pdbx_strand_id
1 'polypeptide(L)'
;MMTRVIAPLLAVLLLAASPASAALAPDAPVLIAAAKRKPVKSRASSSTPSSTQEMAEQTTSSPAAPVPVTPDVTPPVSATQEPGSTATPGAASEPGLDFDLLTPESEASAGLLDPNLEGQLKTRRTMLKLHQGLGLAMAGGLTAATVLGQIQFNRSFRGHGDDRSLLAWHRGVVIGTSVLFATVATLGVLAPDPVERAFQWDTVTFHKIFMSLATAGMITQAVLGILATDSYGELREPKLATAHQVVGYATLGCVAAGIVTLTF
;
A
#
# COMPACT_ATOMS: atom_id res chain seq x y z
N MET A 1 29.20 -0.81 11.66
CA MET A 1 29.01 -2.04 10.83
C MET A 1 27.96 -1.91 9.73
N MET A 2 27.23 -0.78 9.59
CA MET A 2 26.10 -0.65 8.64
C MET A 2 26.47 -0.35 7.17
N THR A 3 27.71 0.02 6.87
CA THR A 3 28.12 0.46 5.51
C THR A 3 28.32 -0.67 4.51
N ARG A 4 28.38 -1.94 4.93
CA ARG A 4 28.67 -3.07 4.02
C ARG A 4 27.42 -3.73 3.41
N VAL A 5 26.21 -3.36 3.82
CA VAL A 5 24.95 -3.94 3.31
C VAL A 5 24.25 -3.04 2.27
N ILE A 6 24.64 -1.76 2.18
CA ILE A 6 23.98 -0.77 1.30
C ILE A 6 24.37 -0.95 -0.18
N ALA A 7 25.61 -1.38 -0.46
CA ALA A 7 26.14 -1.50 -1.81
C ALA A 7 25.40 -2.49 -2.75
N PRO A 8 25.03 -3.71 -2.34
CA PRO A 8 24.34 -4.64 -3.24
C PRO A 8 22.89 -4.25 -3.54
N LEU A 9 22.19 -3.57 -2.61
CA LEU A 9 20.80 -3.14 -2.81
C LEU A 9 20.69 -2.05 -3.88
N LEU A 10 21.66 -1.12 -3.91
CA LEU A 10 21.72 -0.06 -4.92
C LEU A 10 22.03 -0.62 -6.32
N ALA A 11 22.88 -1.65 -6.41
CA ALA A 11 23.24 -2.28 -7.68
C ALA A 11 22.05 -3.00 -8.35
N VAL A 12 21.21 -3.71 -7.58
CA VAL A 12 19.99 -4.35 -8.10
C VAL A 12 18.97 -3.29 -8.55
N LEU A 13 18.86 -2.18 -7.82
CA LEU A 13 17.94 -1.09 -8.17
C LEU A 13 18.38 -0.31 -9.42
N LEU A 14 19.69 -0.11 -9.61
CA LEU A 14 20.24 0.51 -10.83
C LEU A 14 20.18 -0.43 -12.04
N LEU A 15 20.27 -1.75 -11.85
CA LEU A 15 20.17 -2.70 -12.96
C LEU A 15 18.74 -2.77 -13.52
N ALA A 16 17.72 -2.62 -12.66
CA ALA A 16 16.31 -2.55 -13.06
C ALA A 16 15.92 -1.21 -13.73
N ALA A 17 16.71 -0.15 -13.50
CA ALA A 17 16.52 1.17 -14.10
C ALA A 17 17.35 1.39 -15.38
N SER A 18 18.05 0.37 -15.88
CA SER A 18 18.90 0.51 -17.05
C SER A 18 18.05 0.73 -18.32
N PRO A 19 18.26 1.82 -19.08
CA PRO A 19 17.49 2.14 -20.29
C PRO A 19 17.76 1.19 -21.47
N ALA A 20 18.63 0.18 -21.29
CA ALA A 20 18.94 -0.80 -22.32
C ALA A 20 17.72 -1.67 -22.75
N SER A 21 16.65 -1.71 -21.94
CA SER A 21 15.37 -2.33 -22.34
C SER A 21 14.29 -1.32 -22.80
N ALA A 22 14.61 -0.02 -22.86
CA ALA A 22 13.70 1.02 -23.35
C ALA A 22 13.82 1.26 -24.88
N ALA A 23 14.75 0.60 -25.55
CA ALA A 23 14.96 0.70 -27.00
C ALA A 23 14.13 -0.34 -27.78
N LEU A 24 12.84 -0.47 -27.51
CA LEU A 24 11.91 -1.20 -28.39
C LEU A 24 10.49 -0.63 -28.31
N ALA A 25 10.35 0.67 -28.60
CA ALA A 25 9.19 1.27 -29.29
C ALA A 25 9.32 2.80 -29.39
N PRO A 26 9.92 3.35 -30.45
CA PRO A 26 9.41 4.57 -31.05
C PRO A 26 8.34 4.19 -32.08
N ASP A 27 7.30 5.02 -32.23
CA ASP A 27 6.21 4.95 -33.22
C ASP A 27 4.89 4.34 -32.74
N ALA A 28 4.27 4.99 -31.75
CA ALA A 28 2.81 5.08 -31.71
C ALA A 28 2.39 6.44 -32.29
N PRO A 29 1.88 6.53 -33.53
CA PRO A 29 1.32 7.76 -34.04
C PRO A 29 -0.05 8.01 -33.39
N VAL A 30 -0.17 9.15 -32.70
CA VAL A 30 -1.46 9.79 -32.45
C VAL A 30 -2.01 10.26 -33.79
N LEU A 31 -2.98 9.52 -34.36
CA LEU A 31 -3.76 9.98 -35.52
C LEU A 31 -5.24 10.10 -35.15
N ILE A 32 -5.64 11.35 -34.88
CA ILE A 32 -6.99 11.83 -35.14
C ILE A 32 -7.11 12.01 -36.66
N ALA A 33 -7.85 11.15 -37.34
CA ALA A 33 -8.38 11.43 -38.67
C ALA A 33 -9.58 10.51 -39.00
N ALA A 34 -10.75 11.13 -39.11
CA ALA A 34 -11.94 10.53 -39.69
C ALA A 34 -11.74 10.29 -41.20
N ALA A 35 -12.01 9.07 -41.66
CA ALA A 35 -12.21 8.82 -43.09
C ALA A 35 -13.18 7.64 -43.32
N LYS A 36 -14.30 7.97 -43.97
CA LYS A 36 -15.30 7.08 -44.58
C LYS A 36 -14.68 5.85 -45.24
N ARG A 37 -15.18 4.66 -44.90
CA ARG A 37 -15.11 3.47 -45.77
C ARG A 37 -16.52 2.94 -46.08
N LYS A 38 -16.76 2.70 -47.38
CA LYS A 38 -17.98 2.12 -47.96
C LYS A 38 -18.12 0.63 -47.58
N PRO A 39 -19.35 0.09 -47.54
CA PRO A 39 -19.59 -1.31 -47.16
C PRO A 39 -19.27 -2.27 -48.31
N VAL A 40 -18.51 -3.33 -48.01
CA VAL A 40 -18.35 -4.50 -48.89
C VAL A 40 -19.37 -5.56 -48.49
N LYS A 41 -20.19 -5.94 -49.46
CA LYS A 41 -21.26 -6.92 -49.39
C LYS A 41 -20.66 -8.33 -49.44
N SER A 42 -20.63 -9.02 -48.31
CA SER A 42 -20.33 -10.46 -48.23
C SER A 42 -21.63 -11.25 -48.08
N ARG A 43 -21.74 -12.28 -48.91
CA ARG A 43 -22.94 -13.10 -49.18
C ARG A 43 -22.96 -14.30 -48.24
N ALA A 44 -24.17 -14.61 -47.77
CA ALA A 44 -24.49 -15.71 -46.88
C ALA A 44 -24.02 -17.09 -47.37
N SER A 45 -23.65 -17.95 -46.43
CA SER A 45 -23.89 -19.39 -46.54
C SER A 45 -24.35 -19.94 -45.20
N SER A 46 -25.54 -20.52 -45.25
CA SER A 46 -26.29 -21.19 -44.20
C SER A 46 -25.77 -22.60 -43.98
N SER A 47 -25.65 -23.03 -42.73
CA SER A 47 -25.95 -24.42 -42.37
C SER A 47 -26.30 -24.52 -40.87
N THR A 48 -27.55 -24.90 -40.63
CA THR A 48 -28.10 -25.44 -39.39
C THR A 48 -28.40 -26.92 -39.68
N PRO A 49 -28.19 -27.85 -38.73
CA PRO A 49 -29.33 -28.47 -38.05
C PRO A 49 -29.07 -28.55 -36.52
N SER A 50 -30.00 -28.09 -35.68
CA SER A 50 -31.11 -28.82 -35.04
C SER A 50 -30.72 -29.75 -33.87
N SER A 51 -31.08 -29.28 -32.67
CA SER A 51 -31.81 -29.97 -31.57
C SER A 51 -31.20 -31.15 -30.82
N THR A 52 -30.94 -30.92 -29.52
CA THR A 52 -31.25 -31.84 -28.39
C THR A 52 -31.32 -30.96 -27.13
N GLN A 53 -32.51 -30.53 -26.74
CA GLN A 53 -33.43 -31.14 -25.76
C GLN A 53 -33.12 -30.70 -24.32
N GLU A 54 -33.94 -29.73 -23.93
CA GLU A 54 -34.16 -29.10 -22.64
C GLU A 54 -35.01 -30.02 -21.76
N MET A 55 -34.55 -30.34 -20.56
CA MET A 55 -35.38 -30.66 -19.38
C MET A 55 -34.47 -30.73 -18.15
N ALA A 56 -34.46 -29.66 -17.37
CA ALA A 56 -34.10 -29.71 -15.96
C ALA A 56 -34.93 -28.69 -15.20
N GLU A 57 -35.82 -29.23 -14.37
CA GLU A 57 -36.55 -28.57 -13.30
C GLU A 57 -35.71 -27.52 -12.58
N GLN A 58 -36.27 -26.32 -12.40
CA GLN A 58 -35.92 -25.54 -11.22
C GLN A 58 -37.17 -24.98 -10.57
N THR A 59 -37.55 -25.70 -9.52
CA THR A 59 -38.56 -25.41 -8.54
C THR A 59 -38.31 -24.06 -7.88
N THR A 60 -39.40 -23.33 -7.73
CA THR A 60 -39.59 -22.15 -6.91
C THR A 60 -39.09 -22.34 -5.47
N SER A 61 -38.26 -21.43 -4.97
CA SER A 61 -38.34 -20.96 -3.57
C SER A 61 -37.56 -19.67 -3.38
N SER A 62 -38.30 -18.58 -3.21
CA SER A 62 -37.86 -17.37 -2.51
C SER A 62 -37.76 -17.70 -1.03
N PRO A 63 -36.73 -17.20 -0.31
CA PRO A 63 -37.08 -16.38 0.85
C PRO A 63 -36.12 -15.23 1.19
N ALA A 64 -36.78 -14.15 1.64
CA ALA A 64 -36.45 -13.29 2.77
C ALA A 64 -35.14 -12.48 2.77
N ALA A 65 -35.36 -11.16 2.67
CA ALA A 65 -34.40 -10.10 2.99
C ALA A 65 -33.94 -10.16 4.47
N PRO A 66 -32.67 -9.86 4.76
CA PRO A 66 -32.21 -9.68 6.13
C PRO A 66 -32.67 -8.32 6.68
N VAL A 67 -33.31 -8.39 7.85
CA VAL A 67 -33.78 -7.28 8.69
C VAL A 67 -32.58 -6.50 9.26
N PRO A 68 -32.61 -5.15 9.30
CA PRO A 68 -31.58 -4.35 9.94
C PRO A 68 -31.68 -4.46 11.47
N VAL A 69 -30.57 -4.87 12.12
CA VAL A 69 -30.43 -4.87 13.57
C VAL A 69 -29.85 -3.52 13.99
N THR A 70 -30.70 -2.65 14.55
CA THR A 70 -30.28 -1.45 15.28
C THR A 70 -29.85 -1.83 16.69
N PRO A 71 -28.65 -1.46 17.16
CA PRO A 71 -28.36 -1.48 18.59
C PRO A 71 -29.04 -0.31 19.29
N ASP A 72 -29.89 -0.67 20.24
CA ASP A 72 -30.53 0.15 21.26
C ASP A 72 -29.46 0.87 22.10
N VAL A 73 -29.43 2.21 22.03
CA VAL A 73 -28.65 3.07 22.93
C VAL A 73 -29.66 3.88 23.72
N THR A 74 -30.03 3.36 24.88
CA THR A 74 -30.77 4.08 25.90
C THR A 74 -29.77 4.74 26.87
N PRO A 75 -29.79 6.08 27.04
CA PRO A 75 -29.05 6.75 28.11
C PRO A 75 -29.90 6.77 29.39
N PRO A 76 -29.28 6.68 30.57
CA PRO A 76 -29.39 7.79 31.52
C PRO A 76 -28.04 7.96 32.29
N VAL A 77 -27.70 9.09 32.92
CA VAL A 77 -28.39 9.76 34.02
C VAL A 77 -27.82 11.17 34.15
N SER A 78 -28.72 12.16 34.23
CA SER A 78 -28.42 13.54 34.60
C SER A 78 -27.81 13.64 36.00
N ALA A 79 -26.75 14.42 36.13
CA ALA A 79 -26.20 14.81 37.42
C ALA A 79 -27.25 15.58 38.24
N THR A 80 -27.62 15.02 39.39
CA THR A 80 -28.32 15.71 40.46
C THR A 80 -27.45 16.85 40.98
N GLN A 81 -27.97 18.07 40.88
CA GLN A 81 -27.46 19.25 41.55
C GLN A 81 -28.21 19.37 42.88
N GLU A 82 -27.50 19.34 44.00
CA GLU A 82 -28.03 19.68 45.32
C GLU A 82 -27.13 20.72 46.01
N PRO A 83 -27.70 21.50 46.96
CA PRO A 83 -27.40 22.92 47.13
C PRO A 83 -26.29 23.18 48.14
N GLY A 84 -25.78 24.43 48.10
CA GLY A 84 -24.71 24.91 48.95
C GLY A 84 -25.00 24.82 50.45
N SER A 85 -23.93 24.67 51.22
CA SER A 85 -23.89 24.98 52.64
C SER A 85 -22.54 25.59 52.99
N THR A 86 -22.58 26.87 53.34
CA THR A 86 -21.53 27.64 54.02
C THR A 86 -21.28 27.08 55.42
N ALA A 87 -20.03 26.76 55.76
CA ALA A 87 -19.46 26.97 57.10
C ALA A 87 -17.94 26.72 57.12
N THR A 88 -17.17 27.77 57.39
CA THR A 88 -15.85 27.74 58.04
C THR A 88 -16.12 28.14 59.50
N PRO A 89 -15.60 27.46 60.54
CA PRO A 89 -14.21 27.70 60.95
C PRO A 89 -13.49 26.54 61.66
N GLY A 90 -12.17 26.43 61.45
CA GLY A 90 -11.32 25.58 62.27
C GLY A 90 -9.91 25.46 61.73
N ALA A 91 -8.99 26.24 62.28
CA ALA A 91 -7.56 26.16 62.01
C ALA A 91 -7.01 24.80 62.47
N ALA A 92 -6.68 23.95 61.51
CA ALA A 92 -5.62 22.97 61.61
C ALA A 92 -4.74 23.19 60.39
N SER A 93 -3.46 23.47 60.61
CA SER A 93 -2.47 23.63 59.55
C SER A 93 -2.33 22.30 58.82
N GLU A 94 -3.09 22.12 57.73
CA GLU A 94 -2.74 21.13 56.73
C GLU A 94 -1.39 21.55 56.13
N PRO A 95 -0.39 20.65 56.03
CA PRO A 95 0.77 20.94 55.22
C PRO A 95 0.25 21.11 53.80
N GLY A 96 0.22 22.36 53.32
CA GLY A 96 -0.23 22.68 51.98
C GLY A 96 0.52 21.78 51.01
N LEU A 97 -0.20 20.84 50.41
CA LEU A 97 0.25 20.07 49.26
C LEU A 97 0.25 20.99 48.03
N ASP A 98 0.86 22.16 48.17
CA ASP A 98 1.19 23.08 47.09
C ASP A 98 2.39 22.47 46.38
N PHE A 99 2.10 21.35 45.72
CA PHE A 99 2.96 20.76 44.74
C PHE A 99 3.08 21.78 43.61
N ASP A 100 4.06 22.66 43.71
CA ASP A 100 4.60 23.40 42.57
C ASP A 100 5.33 22.40 41.63
N LEU A 101 4.56 21.43 41.14
CA LEU A 101 4.93 20.38 40.18
C LEU A 101 4.95 20.93 38.75
N LEU A 102 4.62 22.20 38.58
CA LEU A 102 4.67 22.92 37.33
C LEU A 102 5.56 24.15 37.56
N THR A 103 6.87 23.90 37.68
CA THR A 103 7.87 24.93 37.38
C THR A 103 7.38 25.62 36.11
N PRO A 104 7.13 26.95 36.11
CA PRO A 104 6.41 27.60 35.04
C PRO A 104 7.07 27.21 33.72
N GLU A 105 6.28 26.76 32.73
CA GLU A 105 6.80 26.23 31.46
C GLU A 105 7.84 27.15 30.82
N SER A 106 7.76 28.46 31.09
CA SER A 106 8.75 29.44 30.68
C SER A 106 10.15 29.16 31.25
N GLU A 107 10.32 28.67 32.47
CA GLU A 107 11.64 28.36 33.06
C GLU A 107 12.11 26.94 32.72
N ALA A 108 11.19 25.98 32.55
CA ALA A 108 11.52 24.64 32.06
C ALA A 108 11.91 24.62 30.56
N SER A 109 11.37 25.57 29.77
CA SER A 109 11.56 25.63 28.32
C SER A 109 12.54 26.72 27.86
N ALA A 110 12.77 27.79 28.63
CA ALA A 110 13.63 28.90 28.19
C ALA A 110 15.14 28.61 28.27
N GLY A 111 15.56 27.42 28.70
CA GLY A 111 16.96 27.14 29.01
C GLY A 111 17.74 26.16 28.13
N LEU A 112 17.16 25.08 27.59
CA LEU A 112 17.98 23.85 27.40
C LEU A 112 17.67 22.91 26.22
N LEU A 113 16.87 23.29 25.23
CA LEU A 113 16.86 22.52 23.98
C LEU A 113 18.06 22.94 23.14
N ASP A 114 19.09 22.09 23.11
CA ASP A 114 20.23 22.22 22.21
C ASP A 114 19.72 22.55 20.79
N PRO A 115 20.12 23.69 20.18
CA PRO A 115 19.71 24.06 18.83
C PRO A 115 19.96 22.96 17.79
N ASN A 116 20.98 22.12 18.02
CA ASN A 116 21.25 20.96 17.19
C ASN A 116 20.15 19.90 17.29
N LEU A 117 19.70 19.59 18.52
CA LEU A 117 18.63 18.64 18.79
C LEU A 117 17.31 19.09 18.16
N GLU A 118 16.98 20.38 18.28
CA GLU A 118 15.79 20.94 17.65
C GLU A 118 15.83 20.81 16.12
N GLY A 119 16.98 21.10 15.51
CA GLY A 119 17.21 20.93 14.07
C GLY A 119 17.02 19.48 13.60
N GLN A 120 17.53 18.51 14.37
CA GLN A 120 17.34 17.08 14.09
C GLN A 120 15.88 16.66 14.19
N LEU A 121 15.17 17.10 15.23
CA LEU A 121 13.74 16.81 15.41
C LEU A 121 12.88 17.40 14.28
N LYS A 122 13.18 18.63 13.85
CA LYS A 122 12.52 19.25 12.69
C LYS A 122 12.75 18.46 11.41
N THR A 123 13.98 18.03 11.17
CA THR A 123 14.35 17.21 10.00
C THR A 123 13.63 15.86 10.03
N ARG A 124 13.65 15.17 11.18
CA ARG A 124 12.93 13.90 11.39
C ARG A 124 11.44 14.06 11.10
N ARG A 125 10.80 15.11 11.61
CA ARG A 125 9.36 15.37 11.40
C ARG A 125 9.05 15.58 9.92
N THR A 126 9.90 16.31 9.20
CA THR A 126 9.75 16.51 7.75
C THR A 126 9.91 15.19 6.99
N MET A 127 10.98 14.43 7.27
CA MET A 127 11.21 13.12 6.65
C MET A 127 10.09 12.13 6.95
N LEU A 128 9.55 12.13 8.17
CA LEU A 128 8.43 11.26 8.55
C LEU A 128 7.15 11.60 7.77
N LYS A 129 6.82 12.88 7.63
CA LYS A 129 5.67 13.32 6.81
C LYS A 129 5.84 12.92 5.34
N LEU A 130 7.05 13.07 4.79
CA LEU A 130 7.37 12.64 3.43
C LEU A 130 7.27 11.12 3.29
N HIS A 131 7.83 10.36 4.24
CA HIS A 131 7.77 8.90 4.25
C HIS A 131 6.33 8.40 4.31
N GLN A 132 5.48 9.02 5.13
CA GLN A 132 4.05 8.67 5.22
C GLN A 132 3.31 8.98 3.91
N GLY A 133 3.45 10.20 3.37
CA GLY A 133 2.76 10.61 2.15
C GLY A 133 3.20 9.79 0.93
N LEU A 134 4.50 9.64 0.74
CA LEU A 134 5.06 8.82 -0.35
C LEU A 134 4.79 7.33 -0.14
N GLY A 135 4.77 6.84 1.11
CA GLY A 135 4.42 5.47 1.46
C GLY A 135 2.98 5.12 1.07
N LEU A 136 2.03 6.02 1.31
CA LEU A 136 0.64 5.85 0.87
C LEU A 136 0.51 5.87 -0.66
N ALA A 137 1.21 6.80 -1.32
CA ALA A 137 1.24 6.83 -2.79
C ALA A 137 1.85 5.53 -3.37
N MET A 138 2.88 4.99 -2.72
CA MET A 138 3.50 3.70 -3.08
C MET A 138 2.52 2.55 -2.92
N ALA A 139 1.76 2.50 -1.82
CA ALA A 139 0.73 1.49 -1.61
C ALA A 139 -0.37 1.55 -2.70
N GLY A 140 -0.77 2.76 -3.10
CA GLY A 140 -1.68 2.96 -4.24
C GLY A 140 -1.10 2.42 -5.55
N GLY A 141 0.18 2.72 -5.82
CA GLY A 141 0.91 2.19 -6.99
C GLY A 141 1.01 0.66 -7.00
N LEU A 142 1.32 0.04 -5.86
CA LEU A 142 1.40 -1.42 -5.71
C LEU A 142 0.04 -2.08 -5.92
N THR A 143 -1.02 -1.45 -5.41
CA THR A 143 -2.40 -1.90 -5.61
C THR A 143 -2.76 -1.83 -7.09
N ALA A 144 -2.47 -0.72 -7.77
CA ALA A 144 -2.69 -0.58 -9.20
C ALA A 144 -1.91 -1.63 -10.00
N ALA A 145 -0.60 -1.81 -9.71
CA ALA A 145 0.22 -2.84 -10.35
C ALA A 145 -0.39 -4.24 -10.19
N THR A 146 -0.87 -4.58 -8.99
CA THR A 146 -1.50 -5.87 -8.69
C THR A 146 -2.79 -6.05 -9.49
N VAL A 147 -3.65 -5.03 -9.56
CA VAL A 147 -4.90 -5.08 -10.35
C VAL A 147 -4.60 -5.24 -11.84
N LEU A 148 -3.67 -4.45 -12.39
CA LEU A 148 -3.27 -4.57 -13.80
C LEU A 148 -2.67 -5.94 -14.10
N GLY A 149 -1.81 -6.45 -13.22
CA GLY A 149 -1.20 -7.78 -13.35
C GLY A 149 -2.25 -8.89 -13.30
N GLN A 150 -3.25 -8.77 -12.43
CA GLN A 150 -4.37 -9.72 -12.34
C GLN A 150 -5.22 -9.75 -13.61
N ILE A 151 -5.53 -8.57 -14.18
CA ILE A 151 -6.28 -8.47 -15.43
C ILE A 151 -5.47 -9.10 -16.56
N GLN A 152 -4.20 -8.74 -16.68
CA GLN A 152 -3.30 -9.30 -17.70
C GLN A 152 -3.20 -10.83 -17.58
N PHE A 153 -2.97 -11.35 -16.37
CA PHE A 153 -2.90 -12.79 -16.11
C PHE A 153 -4.17 -13.51 -16.57
N ASN A 154 -5.34 -12.96 -16.22
CA ASN A 154 -6.61 -13.54 -16.66
C ASN A 154 -6.74 -13.55 -18.19
N ARG A 155 -6.26 -12.50 -18.88
CA ARG A 155 -6.35 -12.46 -20.34
C ARG A 155 -5.43 -13.49 -21.00
N SER A 156 -4.17 -13.51 -20.60
CA SER A 156 -3.15 -14.38 -21.19
C SER A 156 -3.38 -15.87 -20.89
N PHE A 157 -3.90 -16.22 -19.70
CA PHE A 157 -3.99 -17.62 -19.26
C PHE A 157 -5.42 -18.18 -19.08
N ARG A 158 -6.47 -17.35 -19.21
CA ARG A 158 -7.88 -17.81 -19.09
C ARG A 158 -8.71 -17.61 -20.37
N GLY A 159 -8.05 -17.52 -21.51
CA GLY A 159 -8.71 -17.67 -22.82
C GLY A 159 -9.22 -16.38 -23.48
N HIS A 160 -8.74 -15.20 -23.07
CA HIS A 160 -9.15 -13.92 -23.68
C HIS A 160 -8.10 -13.29 -24.61
N GLY A 161 -7.06 -14.05 -24.97
CA GLY A 161 -5.94 -13.60 -25.79
C GLY A 161 -4.94 -12.74 -25.01
N ASP A 162 -3.76 -12.55 -25.57
CA ASP A 162 -2.68 -11.80 -24.94
C ASP A 162 -2.76 -10.30 -25.31
N ASP A 163 -2.81 -9.43 -24.29
CA ASP A 163 -2.94 -7.98 -24.45
C ASP A 163 -1.65 -7.27 -24.02
N ARG A 164 -0.81 -6.97 -25.02
CA ARG A 164 0.50 -6.34 -24.81
C ARG A 164 0.41 -4.91 -24.29
N SER A 165 -0.73 -4.24 -24.45
CA SER A 165 -0.91 -2.89 -23.91
C SER A 165 -1.03 -2.92 -22.38
N LEU A 166 -1.74 -3.92 -21.83
CA LEU A 166 -1.85 -4.12 -20.39
C LEU A 166 -0.51 -4.48 -19.75
N LEU A 167 0.31 -5.29 -20.43
CA LEU A 167 1.68 -5.58 -20.01
C LEU A 167 2.53 -4.31 -19.92
N ALA A 168 2.46 -3.44 -20.92
CA ALA A 168 3.20 -2.18 -20.92
C ALA A 168 2.76 -1.28 -19.76
N TRP A 169 1.45 -1.17 -19.52
CA TRP A 169 0.92 -0.41 -18.38
C TRP A 169 1.34 -0.99 -17.04
N HIS A 170 1.22 -2.30 -16.84
CA HIS A 170 1.67 -2.98 -15.63
C HIS A 170 3.15 -2.69 -15.37
N ARG A 171 4.00 -2.86 -16.39
CA ARG A 171 5.44 -2.58 -16.30
C ARG A 171 5.73 -1.13 -15.95
N GLY A 172 5.05 -0.18 -16.58
CA GLY A 172 5.20 1.25 -16.29
C GLY A 172 4.87 1.59 -14.83
N VAL A 173 3.74 1.08 -14.33
CA VAL A 173 3.33 1.25 -12.93
C VAL A 173 4.32 0.60 -11.97
N VAL A 174 4.79 -0.62 -12.27
CA VAL A 174 5.78 -1.33 -11.44
C VAL A 174 7.10 -0.57 -11.37
N ILE A 175 7.61 -0.03 -12.48
CA ILE A 175 8.85 0.78 -12.49
C ILE A 175 8.68 2.02 -11.62
N GLY A 176 7.61 2.79 -11.84
CA GLY A 176 7.34 4.00 -11.07
C GLY A 176 7.19 3.70 -9.58
N THR A 177 6.48 2.64 -9.24
CA THR A 177 6.27 2.24 -7.86
C THR A 177 7.55 1.70 -7.21
N SER A 178 8.43 1.03 -7.96
CA SER A 178 9.72 0.56 -7.46
C SER A 178 10.66 1.71 -7.12
N VAL A 179 10.68 2.76 -7.95
CA VAL A 179 11.42 4.00 -7.65
C VAL A 179 10.88 4.67 -6.39
N LEU A 180 9.55 4.73 -6.26
CA LEU A 180 8.91 5.30 -5.08
C LEU A 180 9.21 4.48 -3.82
N PHE A 181 9.15 3.14 -3.92
CA PHE A 181 9.51 2.22 -2.84
C PHE A 181 10.95 2.46 -2.35
N ALA A 182 11.91 2.54 -3.28
CA ALA A 182 13.30 2.82 -2.94
C ALA A 182 13.48 4.19 -2.29
N THR A 183 12.74 5.20 -2.76
CA THR A 183 12.76 6.55 -2.18
C THR A 183 12.25 6.53 -0.74
N VAL A 184 11.11 5.88 -0.49
CA VAL A 184 10.50 5.74 0.84
C VAL A 184 11.41 4.97 1.78
N ALA A 185 12.01 3.86 1.32
CA ALA A 185 12.98 3.08 2.08
C ALA A 185 14.21 3.92 2.45
N THR A 186 14.72 4.71 1.50
CA THR A 186 15.86 5.61 1.73
C THR A 186 15.52 6.67 2.79
N LEU A 187 14.34 7.28 2.73
CA LEU A 187 13.87 8.20 3.77
C LEU A 187 13.80 7.53 5.14
N GLY A 188 13.35 6.27 5.20
CA GLY A 188 13.26 5.52 6.45
C GLY A 188 14.61 5.17 7.05
N VAL A 189 15.59 4.81 6.21
CA VAL A 189 16.95 4.44 6.65
C VAL A 189 17.79 5.66 7.04
N LEU A 190 17.63 6.78 6.33
CA LEU A 190 18.44 7.99 6.55
C LEU A 190 17.80 8.97 7.54
N ALA A 191 16.60 8.69 8.06
CA ALA A 191 15.96 9.56 9.03
C ALA A 191 16.79 9.64 10.33
N PRO A 192 17.07 10.84 10.86
CA PRO A 192 17.84 10.99 12.09
C PRO A 192 17.06 10.43 13.29
N ASP A 193 17.76 9.74 14.20
CA ASP A 193 17.22 9.18 15.44
C ASP A 193 17.90 9.78 16.67
N PRO A 194 17.47 10.99 17.10
CA PRO A 194 18.12 11.71 18.20
C PRO A 194 17.81 11.13 19.58
N VAL A 195 16.93 10.15 19.69
CA VAL A 195 16.51 9.56 20.97
C VAL A 195 16.80 8.07 20.93
N GLU A 196 17.71 7.63 21.79
CA GLU A 196 17.97 6.20 21.96
C GLU A 196 16.73 5.52 22.56
N ARG A 197 16.36 4.37 21.98
CA ARG A 197 15.23 3.56 22.45
C ARG A 197 15.69 2.13 22.60
N ALA A 198 15.32 1.51 23.72
CA ALA A 198 15.45 0.07 23.88
C ALA A 198 14.55 -0.63 22.87
N PHE A 199 14.95 -1.84 22.45
CA PHE A 199 14.11 -2.69 21.62
C PHE A 199 12.80 -3.03 22.34
N GLN A 200 11.68 -2.91 21.64
CA GLN A 200 10.33 -3.22 22.15
C GLN A 200 9.50 -3.86 21.05
N TRP A 201 8.58 -4.75 21.40
CA TRP A 201 7.60 -5.31 20.47
C TRP A 201 6.43 -4.33 20.25
N ASP A 202 6.76 -3.18 19.67
CA ASP A 202 5.83 -2.10 19.39
C ASP A 202 5.38 -2.08 17.92
N THR A 203 4.43 -1.19 17.62
CA THR A 203 3.89 -0.95 16.28
C THR A 203 4.98 -0.62 15.25
N VAL A 204 6.01 0.13 15.66
CA VAL A 204 7.14 0.49 14.80
C VAL A 204 7.99 -0.74 14.45
N THR A 205 8.21 -1.64 15.41
CA THR A 205 8.95 -2.88 15.19
C THR A 205 8.20 -3.80 14.23
N PHE A 206 6.89 -3.95 14.38
CA PHE A 206 6.08 -4.71 13.41
C PHE A 206 6.07 -4.07 12.03
N HIS A 207 5.94 -2.74 11.93
CA HIS A 207 6.06 -2.02 10.66
C HIS A 207 7.38 -2.35 9.96
N LYS A 208 8.51 -2.31 10.67
CA LYS A 208 9.84 -2.66 10.12
C LYS A 208 9.91 -4.11 9.65
N ILE A 209 9.34 -5.06 10.40
CA ILE A 209 9.28 -6.47 10.01
C ILE A 209 8.49 -6.63 8.71
N PHE A 210 7.28 -6.07 8.64
CA PHE A 210 6.44 -6.13 7.45
C PHE A 210 7.08 -5.43 6.25
N MET A 211 7.72 -4.28 6.44
CA MET A 211 8.45 -3.60 5.36
C MET A 211 9.69 -4.37 4.91
N SER A 212 10.34 -5.12 5.80
CA SER A 212 11.44 -6.03 5.43
C SER A 212 10.95 -7.19 4.57
N LEU A 213 9.81 -7.80 4.94
CA LEU A 213 9.17 -8.84 4.14
C LEU A 213 8.70 -8.29 2.79
N ALA A 214 8.09 -7.10 2.77
CA ALA A 214 7.71 -6.43 1.55
C ALA A 214 8.93 -6.14 0.65
N THR A 215 10.07 -5.73 1.23
CA THR A 215 11.32 -5.54 0.48
C THR A 215 11.78 -6.82 -0.19
N ALA A 216 11.80 -7.94 0.55
CA ALA A 216 12.13 -9.24 -0.01
C ALA A 216 11.15 -9.66 -1.11
N GLY A 217 9.86 -9.37 -0.92
CA GLY A 217 8.81 -9.58 -1.91
C GLY A 217 9.04 -8.77 -3.20
N MET A 218 9.35 -7.48 -3.09
CA MET A 218 9.64 -6.60 -4.23
C MET A 218 10.83 -7.10 -5.05
N ILE A 219 11.92 -7.51 -4.40
CA ILE A 219 13.08 -8.11 -5.08
C ILE A 219 12.69 -9.39 -5.79
N THR A 220 11.92 -10.26 -5.11
CA THR A 220 11.45 -11.52 -5.68
C THR A 220 10.54 -11.29 -6.89
N GLN A 221 9.65 -10.31 -6.83
CA GLN A 221 8.79 -9.93 -7.96
C GLN A 221 9.59 -9.41 -9.15
N ALA A 222 10.63 -8.60 -8.94
CA ALA A 222 11.48 -8.12 -10.02
C ALA A 222 12.13 -9.30 -10.77
N VAL A 223 12.69 -10.25 -10.03
CA VAL A 223 13.29 -11.46 -10.61
C VAL A 223 12.24 -12.31 -11.34
N LEU A 224 11.12 -12.62 -10.68
CA LEU A 224 10.06 -13.44 -11.28
C LEU A 224 9.43 -12.76 -12.50
N GLY A 225 9.31 -11.43 -12.49
CA GLY A 225 8.79 -10.66 -13.62
C GLY A 225 9.70 -10.77 -14.85
N ILE A 226 11.01 -10.61 -14.66
CA ILE A 226 12.01 -10.81 -15.72
C ILE A 226 11.94 -12.25 -16.26
N LEU A 227 12.00 -13.24 -15.37
CA LEU A 227 11.97 -14.65 -15.77
C LEU A 227 10.67 -15.04 -16.48
N ALA A 228 9.52 -14.51 -16.04
CA ALA A 228 8.23 -14.76 -16.69
C ALA A 228 8.21 -14.18 -18.12
N THR A 229 8.69 -12.94 -18.29
CA THR A 229 8.81 -12.29 -19.60
C THR A 229 9.79 -13.00 -20.52
N ASP A 230 10.94 -13.46 -20.02
CA ASP A 230 11.93 -14.20 -20.82
C ASP A 230 11.40 -15.57 -21.26
N SER A 231 10.44 -16.13 -20.52
CA SER A 231 9.82 -17.42 -20.83
C SER A 231 8.57 -17.35 -21.72
N TYR A 232 8.28 -16.21 -22.36
CA TYR A 232 7.06 -16.06 -23.16
C TYR A 232 6.90 -17.12 -24.25
N GLY A 233 5.73 -17.74 -24.31
CA GLY A 233 5.38 -18.82 -25.24
C GLY A 233 5.92 -20.19 -24.83
N GLU A 234 6.67 -20.29 -23.73
CA GLU A 234 7.21 -21.55 -23.24
C GLU A 234 6.27 -22.23 -22.22
N LEU A 235 6.41 -23.55 -22.07
CA LEU A 235 5.60 -24.34 -21.13
C LEU A 235 5.76 -23.94 -19.65
N ARG A 236 6.83 -23.22 -19.30
CA ARG A 236 7.09 -22.73 -17.93
C ARG A 236 6.52 -21.35 -17.65
N GLU A 237 6.07 -20.60 -18.67
CA GLU A 237 5.51 -19.26 -18.52
C GLU A 237 4.36 -19.22 -17.51
N PRO A 238 3.33 -20.11 -17.59
CA PRO A 238 2.20 -20.00 -16.67
C PRO A 238 2.60 -20.25 -15.21
N LYS A 239 3.62 -21.10 -14.98
CA LYS A 239 4.13 -21.39 -13.63
C LYS A 239 4.85 -20.17 -13.04
N LEU A 240 5.70 -19.52 -13.84
CA LEU A 240 6.41 -18.31 -13.42
C LEU A 240 5.46 -17.14 -13.23
N ALA A 241 4.49 -16.95 -14.13
CA ALA A 241 3.45 -15.93 -14.00
C ALA A 241 2.57 -16.14 -12.75
N THR A 242 2.20 -17.39 -12.45
CA THR A 242 1.46 -17.74 -11.22
C THR A 242 2.29 -17.45 -9.97
N ALA A 243 3.58 -17.83 -9.98
CA ALA A 243 4.47 -17.54 -8.86
C ALA A 243 4.62 -16.02 -8.66
N HIS A 244 4.81 -15.26 -9.74
CA HIS A 244 4.88 -13.79 -9.70
C HIS A 244 3.61 -13.19 -9.08
N GLN A 245 2.43 -13.68 -9.47
CA GLN A 245 1.14 -13.23 -8.95
C GLN A 245 0.98 -13.50 -7.45
N VAL A 246 1.31 -14.71 -6.99
CA VAL A 246 1.22 -15.08 -5.56
C VAL A 246 2.14 -14.19 -4.72
N VAL A 247 3.39 -14.00 -5.16
CA VAL A 247 4.33 -13.09 -4.48
C VAL A 247 3.84 -11.65 -4.56
N GLY A 248 3.20 -11.25 -5.67
CA GLY A 248 2.47 -10.00 -5.88
C GLY A 248 1.53 -9.68 -4.71
N TYR A 249 0.55 -10.56 -4.52
CA TYR A 249 -0.45 -10.43 -3.45
C TYR A 249 0.18 -10.48 -2.05
N ALA A 250 1.15 -11.37 -1.82
CA ALA A 250 1.82 -11.46 -0.51
C ALA A 250 2.58 -10.15 -0.18
N THR A 251 3.25 -9.55 -1.16
CA THR A 251 3.98 -8.29 -0.98
C THR A 251 3.01 -7.14 -0.73
N LEU A 252 1.91 -7.05 -1.48
CA LEU A 252 0.86 -6.07 -1.24
C LEU A 252 0.28 -6.22 0.18
N GLY A 253 0.02 -7.46 0.61
CA GLY A 253 -0.42 -7.78 1.96
C GLY A 253 0.56 -7.32 3.04
N CYS A 254 1.87 -7.54 2.84
CA CYS A 254 2.90 -7.05 3.76
C CYS A 254 2.95 -5.52 3.81
N VAL A 255 2.84 -4.83 2.67
CA VAL A 255 2.76 -3.36 2.64
C VAL A 255 1.53 -2.86 3.38
N ALA A 256 0.36 -3.44 3.11
CA ALA A 256 -0.88 -3.09 3.79
C ALA A 256 -0.77 -3.32 5.30
N ALA A 257 -0.27 -4.48 5.73
CA ALA A 257 -0.06 -4.80 7.14
C ALA A 257 0.86 -3.80 7.82
N GLY A 258 2.01 -3.46 7.21
CA GLY A 258 2.92 -2.48 7.78
C GLY A 258 2.32 -1.07 7.90
N ILE A 259 1.44 -0.67 6.98
CA ILE A 259 0.70 0.60 7.10
C ILE A 259 -0.28 0.53 8.28
N VAL A 260 -1.08 -0.54 8.36
CA VAL A 260 -2.08 -0.74 9.41
C VAL A 260 -1.44 -0.79 10.81
N THR A 261 -0.24 -1.38 10.94
CA THR A 261 0.44 -1.41 12.23
C THR A 261 0.77 -0.03 12.79
N LEU A 262 0.78 1.03 11.98
CA LEU A 262 1.05 2.40 12.46
C LEU A 262 -0.21 3.22 12.74
N THR A 263 -1.40 2.66 12.51
CA THR A 263 -2.67 3.37 12.71
C THR A 263 -3.41 2.98 14.00
N PHE A 264 -3.08 1.84 14.61
CA PHE A 264 -3.68 1.29 15.83
C PHE A 264 -2.59 0.81 16.78
#